data_AF-A0AAW6YNM8-F1
#
_entry.id   AF-A0AAW6YNM8-F1
#
_cell.length_a   1.000
_cell.length_b   1.000
_cell.length_c   1.000
_cell.angle_alpha   90.00
_cell.angle_beta   90.00
_cell.angle_gamma   90.00
#
_symmetry.space_group_name_H-M   'P 1'
#
loop_
_entity.id
_entity.type
_entity.pdbx_description
1 polymer ?
#
loop_
_entity_poly.entity_id
_entity_poly.type
_entity_poly.pdbx_seq_one_letter_code
_entity_poly.pdbx_strand_id
1 'polypeptide(L)' 'MKIKRYVLAICSLISFLLLTACSNVSNPKVDNWSKYQQKKSITIGFDNTFVPMGFEQKNGQYVGFDIN' A
#
# COMPACT_ATOMS: atom_id res chain seq x y z
N MET A 1 -2.70 36.46 27.36
CA MET A 1 -3.10 36.18 25.95
C MET A 1 -1.91 35.87 25.01
N LYS A 2 -0.69 36.34 25.30
CA LYS A 2 0.51 36.08 24.45
C LYS A 2 0.91 34.60 24.38
N ILE A 3 0.93 33.89 25.52
CA ILE A 3 1.25 32.44 25.58
C ILE A 3 0.28 31.59 24.77
N LYS A 4 -1.04 31.82 24.90
CA LYS A 4 -2.07 31.12 24.11
C LYS A 4 -1.87 31.30 22.60
N ARG A 5 -1.37 32.48 22.18
CA ARG A 5 -1.07 32.81 20.78
C ARG A 5 0.21 32.13 20.27
N TYR A 6 1.22 31.94 21.11
CA TYR A 6 2.40 31.14 20.77
C TYR A 6 2.09 29.63 20.70
N VAL A 7 1.27 29.11 21.62
CA VAL A 7 0.82 27.71 21.59
C VAL A 7 0.02 27.41 20.32
N LEU A 8 -0.89 28.32 19.91
CA LEU A 8 -1.64 28.16 18.67
C LEU A 8 -0.72 28.15 17.43
N ALA A 9 0.30 29.02 17.42
CA ALA A 9 1.26 29.10 16.33
C ALA A 9 2.11 27.82 16.22
N ILE A 10 2.54 27.25 17.35
CA ILE A 10 3.32 26.01 17.40
C ILE A 10 2.48 24.82 16.93
N CYS A 11 1.22 24.70 17.38
CA CYS A 11 0.32 23.65 16.90
C CYS A 11 0.06 23.74 15.39
N SER A 12 -0.13 24.94 14.85
CA SER A 12 -0.31 25.14 13.42
C SER A 12 0.92 24.71 12.61
N LEU A 13 2.12 25.03 13.10
CA LEU A 13 3.38 24.64 12.46
C LEU A 13 3.58 23.13 12.43
N ILE A 14 3.24 22.43 13.53
CA ILE A 14 3.32 20.97 13.62
C ILE A 14 2.35 20.31 12.63
N SER A 15 1.13 20.84 12.52
CA SER A 15 0.15 20.34 11.54
C SER A 15 0.64 20.49 10.10
N PHE A 16 1.31 21.60 9.77
CA PHE A 16 1.91 21.80 8.44
C PHE A 16 3.03 20.80 8.14
N LEU A 17 3.84 20.44 9.14
CA LEU A 17 4.92 19.45 8.98
C LEU A 17 4.39 18.02 8.79
N LEU A 18 3.25 17.69 9.36
CA LEU A 18 2.65 16.35 9.20
C LEU A 18 2.02 16.12 7.82
N LEU A 19 1.69 17.19 7.08
CA LEU A 19 1.08 17.09 5.74
C LEU A 19 2.07 16.70 4.64
N THR A 20 3.39 16.79 4.86
CA THR A 20 4.41 16.55 3.82
C THR A 20 4.93 15.11 3.77
N ALA A 21 4.41 14.20 4.60
CA ALA A 21 4.93 12.83 4.74
C ALA A 21 4.44 11.83 3.66
N CYS A 22 3.59 12.25 2.73
CA CYS A 22 3.12 11.36 1.64
C CYS A 22 4.07 11.42 0.43
N SER A 23 5.19 10.70 0.48
CA SER A 23 6.03 10.46 -0.70
C SER A 23 6.54 9.01 -0.77
N ASN A 24 5.60 8.05 -0.79
CA ASN A 24 5.92 6.66 -1.16
C ASN A 24 5.91 6.50 -2.68
N VAL A 25 6.98 6.95 -3.34
CA VAL A 25 7.19 6.69 -4.77
C VAL A 25 7.94 5.36 -4.92
N SER A 26 7.27 4.34 -5.43
CA SER A 26 7.91 3.07 -5.80
C SER A 26 8.84 3.31 -6.99
N ASN A 27 10.15 3.20 -6.79
CA ASN A 27 11.12 3.27 -7.88
C ASN A 27 11.18 1.90 -8.61
N PRO A 28 10.82 1.82 -9.90
CA PRO A 28 10.75 0.55 -10.64
C PRO A 28 12.13 -0.08 -10.88
N LYS A 29 13.24 0.64 -10.64
CA LYS A 29 14.61 0.11 -10.79
C LYS A 29 15.13 -0.60 -9.54
N VAL A 30 14.39 -0.59 -8.44
CA VAL A 30 14.82 -1.18 -7.17
C VAL A 30 14.29 -2.61 -7.08
N ASP A 31 15.19 -3.57 -6.84
CA ASP A 31 14.81 -4.94 -6.51
C ASP A 31 14.12 -4.98 -5.13
N ASN A 32 12.89 -5.48 -5.10
CA ASN A 32 12.07 -5.57 -3.91
C ASN A 32 12.04 -7.00 -3.32
N TRP A 33 12.83 -7.94 -3.82
CA TRP A 33 12.80 -9.34 -3.40
C TRP A 33 12.94 -9.51 -1.88
N SER A 34 13.98 -8.93 -1.27
CA SER A 34 14.19 -8.98 0.19
C SER A 34 13.04 -8.40 1.00
N LYS A 35 12.35 -7.37 0.46
CA LYS A 35 11.19 -6.75 1.10
C LYS A 35 9.98 -7.67 1.09
N TYR A 36 9.73 -8.40 0.00
CA TYR A 36 8.65 -9.39 -0.06
C TYR A 36 8.95 -10.58 0.85
N GLN A 37 10.20 -11.02 0.93
CA GLN A 37 10.64 -12.06 1.87
C GLN A 37 10.39 -11.64 3.32
N GLN A 38 10.75 -10.41 3.70
CA GLN A 38 10.51 -9.89 5.05
C GLN A 38 9.01 -9.78 5.38
N LYS A 39 8.21 -9.29 4.42
CA LYS A 39 6.76 -9.14 4.58
C LYS A 39 6.00 -10.47 4.56
N LYS A 40 6.62 -11.54 4.05
CA LYS A 40 6.00 -12.87 3.84
C LYS A 40 4.70 -12.81 3.02
N SER A 41 4.57 -11.79 2.17
CA SER A 41 3.36 -11.53 1.39
C SER A 41 3.75 -10.82 0.10
N ILE A 42 3.12 -11.23 -0.99
CA ILE A 42 3.22 -10.63 -2.31
C ILE A 42 1.82 -10.54 -2.92
N THR A 43 1.55 -9.47 -3.67
CA THR A 43 0.28 -9.28 -4.36
C THR A 43 0.49 -9.58 -5.83
N ILE A 44 -0.32 -10.48 -6.38
CA ILE A 44 -0.29 -10.88 -7.80
C ILE A 44 -1.65 -10.53 -8.39
N GLY A 45 -1.66 -9.71 -9.44
CA GLY A 45 -2.87 -9.42 -10.22
C GLY A 45 -3.00 -10.41 -11.37
N PHE A 46 -4.21 -10.90 -11.60
CA PHE A 46 -4.54 -11.83 -12.70
C PHE A 46 -5.96 -11.54 -13.23
N ASP A 47 -6.29 -12.05 -14.41
CA ASP A 47 -7.63 -11.98 -15.00
C ASP A 47 -8.53 -13.06 -14.37
N ASN A 48 -9.65 -12.67 -13.76
CA ASN A 48 -10.54 -13.59 -13.05
C ASN A 48 -11.45 -14.44 -13.97
N THR A 49 -11.32 -14.34 -15.28
CA THR A 49 -12.11 -15.12 -16.26
C THR A 49 -11.28 -16.14 -17.04
N PHE A 50 -9.97 -16.24 -16.75
CA PHE A 50 -9.04 -17.00 -17.58
C PHE A 50 -8.93 -18.46 -17.16
N VAL A 51 -9.92 -19.26 -17.56
CA VAL A 51 -9.93 -20.71 -17.37
C VAL A 51 -8.88 -21.38 -18.28
N PRO A 52 -8.04 -22.32 -17.79
CA PRO A 52 -7.99 -22.89 -16.44
C PRO A 52 -6.90 -22.27 -15.55
N MET A 53 -6.27 -21.16 -15.95
CA MET A 53 -5.08 -20.62 -15.29
C MET A 53 -5.39 -19.95 -13.96
N GLY A 54 -6.40 -19.09 -13.91
CA GLY A 54 -6.87 -18.44 -12.70
C GLY A 54 -8.22 -17.81 -12.99
N PHE A 55 -9.25 -18.20 -12.25
CA PHE A 55 -10.60 -17.70 -12.48
C PHE A 55 -11.43 -17.72 -11.20
N GLU A 56 -12.45 -16.88 -11.17
CA GLU A 56 -13.42 -16.83 -10.09
C GLU A 56 -14.55 -17.84 -10.33
N GLN A 57 -14.78 -18.71 -9.35
CA GLN A 57 -15.92 -19.60 -9.33
C GLN A 57 -17.19 -18.87 -8.88
N LYS A 58 -18.36 -19.49 -9.11
CA LYS A 58 -19.67 -18.93 -8.71
C LYS A 58 -19.81 -18.68 -7.19
N ASN A 59 -18.98 -19.32 -6.37
CA ASN A 59 -18.94 -19.12 -4.92
C ASN A 59 -17.99 -17.98 -4.50
N GLY A 60 -17.39 -17.25 -5.45
CA GLY A 60 -16.44 -16.16 -5.20
C GLY A 60 -15.01 -16.61 -4.87
N GLN A 61 -14.69 -17.90 -5.00
CA GLN A 61 -13.33 -18.41 -4.79
C GLN A 61 -12.52 -18.31 -6.07
N TYR A 62 -11.27 -17.86 -5.96
CA TYR A 62 -10.31 -17.90 -7.06
C TYR A 62 -9.59 -19.25 -7.10
N VAL A 63 -9.61 -19.91 -8.25
CA VAL A 63 -8.96 -21.22 -8.47
C VAL A 63 -8.35 -21.27 -9.86
N GLY A 64 -7.41 -22.18 -10.07
CA GLY A 64 -6.84 -22.46 -11.38
C GLY A 64 -5.46 -23.09 -11.26
N PHE A 65 -4.80 -23.33 -12.39
CA PHE A 65 -3.46 -23.89 -12.40
C PHE A 65 -2.44 -23.00 -11.66
N ASP A 66 -2.59 -21.67 -11.74
CA ASP A 66 -1.72 -20.71 -11.06
C ASP A 66 -2.13 -20.46 -9.59
N ILE A 67 -3.35 -20.85 -9.22
CA ILE A 67 -4.00 -20.60 -7.92
C ILE A 67 -4.53 -21.94 -7.41
N ASN A 68 -3.62 -22.76 -6.89
CA ASN A 68 -3.89 -24.15 -6.49
C ASN A 68 -4.90 -24.28 -5.35
#